data_AF-A0A022VS48-F1
#
_entry.id   AF-A0A022VS48-F1
#
_cell.length_a   1.000
_cell.length_b   1.000
_cell.length_c   1.000
_cell.angle_alpha   90.00
_cell.angle_beta   90.00
_cell.angle_gamma   90.00
#
_symmetry.space_group_name_H-M   'P 1'
#
loop_
_entity.id
_entity.type
_entity.pdbx_description
1 polymer ?
#
loop_
_entity_poly.entity_id
_entity_poly.type
_entity_poly.pdbx_seq_one_letter_code
_entity_poly.pdbx_strand_id
1 'polypeptide(L)'
;MASLRTTPEATQQCVASSKLLTGLPERTPIVKYTNMKKLKNIIDTQSLDCSADSSKSPFLIVTCVDDNFFKALDNVYPDSGPRITYDFEDGGPTVILEVMKSTAHEMATGRLHLEIILQLGKMGVEYELVAMNESEIQNLNKTWRKQPDLAFALDGHTRWPVLVIETGMLESQQKLAIDAQGWLEAQGSETKVVITINIDKHSPRITFQRWEHAYIQHATRSHHPHGSVVQTAEVFHKGVTTRATGELIIPFEKVFGRVRHGRKEGDIIVTKNQLIRMGELVWPEQSFM
;
A
#
# COMPACT_ATOMS: atom_id res chain seq x y z
N MET A 1 7.96 5.06 60.86
CA MET A 1 6.88 4.55 59.99
C MET A 1 7.10 5.07 58.59
N ALA A 2 7.78 4.30 57.75
CA ALA A 2 7.99 4.60 56.34
C ALA A 2 6.85 3.97 55.55
N SER A 3 6.04 4.77 54.86
CA SER A 3 5.04 4.27 53.91
C SER A 3 5.64 4.36 52.51
N LEU A 4 6.18 3.24 52.03
CA LEU A 4 6.52 3.05 50.62
C LEU A 4 5.22 3.10 49.80
N ARG A 5 5.05 4.18 49.03
CA ARG A 5 4.09 4.21 47.92
C ARG A 5 4.72 3.43 46.77
N THR A 6 4.32 2.17 46.61
CA THR A 6 4.46 1.45 45.35
C THR A 6 3.52 2.09 44.33
N THR A 7 4.06 2.90 43.44
CA THR A 7 3.40 3.25 42.18
C THR A 7 3.36 2.00 41.31
N PRO A 8 2.22 1.61 40.75
CA PRO A 8 2.17 0.49 39.83
C PRO A 8 2.91 0.90 38.56
N GLU A 9 4.00 0.19 38.24
CA GLU A 9 4.54 0.13 36.88
C GLU A 9 3.37 -0.27 35.98
N ALA A 10 2.86 0.69 35.21
CA ALA A 10 1.95 0.39 34.13
C ALA A 10 2.71 -0.48 33.14
N THR A 11 2.53 -1.79 33.25
CA THR A 11 2.99 -2.75 32.27
C THR A 11 2.19 -2.43 31.02
N GLN A 12 2.76 -1.60 30.15
CA GLN A 12 2.18 -1.28 28.85
C GLN A 12 2.14 -2.61 28.09
N GLN A 13 0.97 -3.23 28.10
CA GLN A 13 0.79 -4.57 27.60
C GLN A 13 1.03 -4.50 26.10
N CYS A 14 2.09 -5.16 25.62
CA CYS A 14 2.46 -5.20 24.20
C CYS A 14 1.49 -6.04 23.38
N VAL A 15 0.21 -5.69 23.44
CA VAL A 15 -0.84 -6.30 22.65
C VAL A 15 -0.84 -5.61 21.31
N ALA A 16 -0.82 -6.40 20.24
CA ALA A 16 -1.06 -5.88 18.92
C ALA A 16 -2.56 -5.51 18.85
N SER A 17 -2.90 -4.27 19.16
CA SER A 17 -4.21 -3.69 18.89
C SER A 17 -4.01 -2.57 17.89
N SER A 18 -4.37 -2.82 16.64
CA SER A 18 -4.37 -1.81 15.59
C SER A 18 -5.29 -2.26 14.47
N LYS A 19 -5.99 -1.31 13.82
CA LYS A 19 -6.75 -1.62 12.61
C LYS A 19 -5.83 -2.18 11.52
N LEU A 20 -4.55 -1.83 11.54
CA LEU A 20 -3.53 -2.34 10.60
C LEU A 20 -3.44 -3.87 10.55
N LEU A 21 -3.81 -4.57 11.64
CA LEU A 21 -3.79 -6.04 11.69
C LEU A 21 -4.93 -6.68 10.91
N THR A 22 -5.95 -5.90 10.58
CA THR A 22 -7.15 -6.38 9.91
C THR A 22 -6.81 -6.82 8.50
N GLY A 23 -7.20 -8.06 8.16
CA GLY A 23 -7.06 -8.56 6.81
C GLY A 23 -5.66 -9.04 6.42
N LEU A 24 -4.72 -9.12 7.36
CA LEU A 24 -3.48 -9.86 7.17
C LEU A 24 -3.74 -11.37 7.00
N PRO A 25 -2.84 -12.13 6.35
CA PRO A 25 -2.96 -13.57 6.24
C PRO A 25 -3.16 -14.27 7.59
N GLU A 26 -3.91 -15.37 7.60
CA GLU A 26 -4.01 -16.18 8.80
C GLU A 26 -2.63 -16.66 9.25
N ARG A 27 -2.40 -16.65 10.57
CA ARG A 27 -1.13 -17.05 11.20
C ARG A 27 0.07 -16.19 10.80
N THR A 28 -0.13 -14.93 10.38
CA THR A 28 0.95 -13.94 10.31
C THR A 28 1.73 -13.94 11.65
N PRO A 29 3.06 -14.18 11.62
CA PRO A 29 3.83 -14.27 12.86
C PRO A 29 3.87 -12.94 13.61
N ILE A 30 3.70 -13.02 14.93
CA ILE A 30 3.82 -11.88 15.83
C ILE A 30 5.15 -11.98 16.59
N VAL A 31 5.96 -10.94 16.50
CA VAL A 31 7.32 -10.89 17.02
C VAL A 31 7.44 -9.72 18.00
N LYS A 32 7.81 -10.03 19.24
CA LYS A 32 8.17 -9.00 20.21
C LYS A 32 9.56 -8.45 19.89
N TYR A 33 9.67 -7.14 19.68
CA TYR A 33 10.96 -6.48 19.48
C TYR A 33 11.80 -6.55 20.77
N THR A 34 13.08 -6.90 20.62
CA THR A 34 14.04 -6.93 21.73
C THR A 34 15.37 -6.28 21.36
N ASN A 35 15.85 -6.53 20.14
CA ASN A 35 17.00 -5.88 19.53
C ASN A 35 17.00 -6.16 18.03
N MET A 36 17.66 -5.28 17.27
CA MET A 36 17.67 -5.34 15.81
C MET A 36 18.37 -6.59 15.26
N LYS A 37 19.44 -7.09 15.90
CA LYS A 37 20.14 -8.30 15.44
C LYS A 37 19.22 -9.53 15.40
N LYS A 38 18.42 -9.72 16.45
CA LYS A 38 17.44 -10.82 16.49
C LYS A 38 16.32 -10.62 15.48
N LEU A 39 15.80 -9.41 15.35
CA LEU A 39 14.73 -9.13 14.39
C LEU A 39 15.20 -9.34 12.96
N LYS A 40 16.42 -8.90 12.62
CA LYS A 40 17.04 -9.14 11.30
C LYS A 40 17.04 -10.63 10.93
N ASN A 41 17.50 -11.49 11.85
CA ASN A 41 17.51 -12.93 11.60
C ASN A 41 16.09 -13.48 11.36
N ILE A 42 15.08 -12.96 12.05
CA ILE A 42 13.69 -13.38 11.86
C ILE A 42 13.17 -12.91 10.50
N ILE A 43 13.44 -11.65 10.11
CA ILE A 43 13.08 -11.10 8.79
C ILE A 43 13.70 -11.95 7.67
N ASP A 44 15.01 -12.17 7.74
CA ASP A 44 15.75 -12.91 6.71
C ASP A 44 15.23 -14.37 6.61
N THR A 45 14.98 -15.03 7.74
CA THR A 45 14.42 -16.39 7.78
C THR A 45 13.02 -16.43 7.18
N GLN A 46 12.14 -15.51 7.59
CA GLN A 46 10.78 -15.45 7.09
C GLN A 46 10.76 -15.20 5.57
N SER A 47 11.65 -14.34 5.06
CA SER A 47 11.75 -14.05 3.62
C SER A 47 12.14 -15.32 2.83
N LEU A 48 13.11 -16.10 3.33
CA LEU A 48 13.49 -17.39 2.75
C LEU A 48 12.35 -18.41 2.80
N ASP A 49 11.67 -18.52 3.95
CA ASP A 49 10.54 -19.45 4.11
C ASP A 49 9.39 -19.12 3.15
N CYS A 50 9.07 -17.84 2.96
CA CYS A 50 8.04 -17.41 2.02
C CYS A 50 8.44 -17.67 0.56
N SER A 51 9.74 -17.56 0.26
CA SER A 51 10.26 -17.87 -1.08
C SER A 51 10.16 -19.37 -1.39
N ALA A 52 10.26 -20.23 -0.38
CA ALA A 52 10.15 -21.68 -0.52
C ALA A 52 8.70 -22.19 -0.46
N ASP A 53 7.82 -21.50 0.27
CA ASP A 53 6.43 -21.87 0.49
C ASP A 53 5.52 -20.64 0.40
N SER A 54 4.83 -20.52 -0.74
CA SER A 54 3.91 -19.40 -1.03
C SER A 54 2.67 -19.36 -0.14
N SER A 55 2.44 -20.38 0.70
CA SER A 55 1.39 -20.36 1.72
C SER A 55 1.78 -19.58 2.98
N LYS A 56 3.06 -19.28 3.17
CA LYS A 56 3.54 -18.50 4.32
C LYS A 56 3.14 -17.03 4.17
N SER A 57 2.84 -16.40 5.30
CA SER A 57 2.60 -14.96 5.37
C SER A 57 3.90 -14.20 5.05
N PRO A 58 3.93 -13.32 4.04
CA PRO A 58 5.06 -12.43 3.78
C PRO A 58 5.11 -11.28 4.79
N PHE A 59 4.12 -11.18 5.69
CA PHE A 59 4.08 -10.17 6.73
C PHE A 59 4.63 -10.69 8.05
N LEU A 60 5.20 -9.78 8.84
CA LEU A 60 5.51 -9.92 10.26
C LEU A 60 4.86 -8.78 11.03
N ILE A 61 4.25 -9.10 12.18
CA ILE A 61 3.72 -8.10 13.10
C ILE A 61 4.74 -7.91 14.22
N VAL A 62 5.39 -6.75 14.27
CA VAL A 62 6.39 -6.42 15.29
C VAL A 62 5.76 -5.56 16.38
N THR A 63 5.84 -6.01 17.64
CA THR A 63 5.29 -5.32 18.80
C THR A 63 6.38 -4.85 19.76
N CYS A 64 6.02 -3.97 20.71
CA CYS A 64 6.95 -3.34 21.65
C CYS A 64 8.10 -2.57 20.95
N VAL A 65 7.86 -1.93 19.80
CA VAL A 65 8.91 -1.11 19.19
C VAL A 65 9.19 0.13 20.05
N ASP A 66 10.45 0.51 20.16
CA ASP A 66 10.91 1.71 20.88
C ASP A 66 11.21 2.86 19.90
N ASP A 67 11.47 4.06 20.43
CA ASP A 67 11.74 5.26 19.62
C ASP A 67 12.98 5.12 18.71
N ASN A 68 13.89 4.18 19.01
CA ASN A 68 15.09 3.93 18.22
C ASN A 68 14.89 2.86 17.13
N PHE A 69 13.74 2.19 17.10
CA PHE A 69 13.45 1.08 16.21
C PHE A 69 13.74 1.41 14.75
N PHE A 70 13.14 2.48 14.23
CA PHE A 70 13.27 2.87 12.82
C PHE A 70 14.72 3.23 12.47
N LYS A 71 15.39 4.02 13.32
CA LYS A 71 16.81 4.34 13.12
C LYS A 71 17.68 3.08 13.09
N ALA A 72 17.41 2.12 13.97
CA ALA A 72 18.13 0.85 13.99
C ALA A 72 17.85 0.00 12.74
N LEU A 73 16.61 0.05 12.23
CA LEU A 73 16.19 -0.68 11.03
C LEU A 73 16.86 -0.09 9.78
N ASP A 74 16.82 1.22 9.62
CA ASP A 74 17.46 1.95 8.51
C ASP A 74 18.98 1.70 8.47
N ASN A 75 19.63 1.62 9.63
CA ASN A 75 21.06 1.30 9.70
C ASN A 75 21.40 -0.13 9.26
N VAL A 76 20.48 -1.08 9.44
CA VAL A 76 20.68 -2.49 9.06
C VAL A 76 20.26 -2.73 7.61
N TYR A 77 19.28 -1.98 7.12
CA TYR A 77 18.76 -2.05 5.76
C TYR A 77 18.80 -0.66 5.11
N PRO A 78 19.99 -0.15 4.75
CA PRO A 78 20.12 1.20 4.19
C PRO A 78 19.53 1.34 2.78
N ASP A 79 19.52 0.25 2.01
CA ASP A 79 19.12 0.26 0.59
C ASP A 79 17.88 -0.61 0.32
N SER A 80 17.82 -1.81 0.91
CA SER A 80 16.74 -2.77 0.66
C SER A 80 16.42 -3.54 1.93
N GLY A 81 15.26 -3.24 2.50
CA GLY A 81 14.73 -3.85 3.71
C GLY A 81 13.27 -4.26 3.55
N PRO A 82 12.66 -4.82 4.61
CA PRO A 82 11.24 -5.08 4.59
C PRO A 82 10.46 -3.77 4.47
N ARG A 83 9.31 -3.82 3.81
CA ARG A 83 8.46 -2.64 3.66
C ARG A 83 7.67 -2.42 4.93
N ILE A 84 7.59 -1.16 5.32
CA ILE A 84 7.05 -0.77 6.62
C ILE A 84 5.63 -0.25 6.41
N THR A 85 4.72 -0.68 7.27
CA THR A 85 3.45 0.00 7.53
C THR A 85 3.32 0.21 9.03
N TYR A 86 3.01 1.45 9.42
CA TYR A 86 3.01 1.89 10.80
C TYR A 86 2.02 3.02 11.04
N ASP A 87 1.23 2.88 12.09
CA ASP A 87 0.24 3.87 12.51
C ASP A 87 0.03 3.82 14.04
N PHE A 88 0.38 4.90 14.71
CA PHE A 88 0.27 5.08 16.15
C PHE A 88 -1.13 5.47 16.62
N GLU A 89 -2.01 5.94 15.74
CA GLU A 89 -3.33 6.45 16.14
C GLU A 89 -4.27 5.31 16.60
N ASP A 90 -3.93 4.04 16.31
CA ASP A 90 -4.83 2.90 16.45
C ASP A 90 -4.47 1.83 17.50
N GLY A 91 -3.55 2.06 18.45
CA GLY A 91 -3.45 1.22 19.67
C GLY A 91 -2.08 0.63 20.04
N GLY A 92 -1.00 1.39 19.88
CA GLY A 92 0.32 1.09 20.44
C GLY A 92 1.41 0.86 19.38
N PRO A 93 2.69 0.70 19.79
CA PRO A 93 3.83 0.61 18.88
C PRO A 93 3.87 -0.74 18.15
N THR A 94 3.00 -0.89 17.15
CA THR A 94 2.91 -2.07 16.27
C THR A 94 3.35 -1.69 14.87
N VAL A 95 4.35 -2.39 14.35
CA VAL A 95 4.87 -2.22 12.99
C VAL A 95 4.54 -3.47 12.18
N ILE A 96 4.01 -3.30 10.97
CA ILE A 96 3.90 -4.40 10.00
C ILE A 96 5.10 -4.31 9.08
N LEU A 97 5.81 -5.42 8.95
CA LEU A 97 6.89 -5.60 8.00
C LEU A 97 6.45 -6.57 6.92
N GLU A 98 6.45 -6.15 5.66
CA GLU A 98 6.34 -7.03 4.51
C GLU A 98 7.75 -7.42 4.05
N VAL A 99 8.10 -8.70 4.17
CA VAL A 99 9.47 -9.21 4.01
C VAL A 99 9.74 -9.85 2.64
N MET A 100 8.71 -10.02 1.82
CA MET A 100 8.79 -10.65 0.50
C MET A 100 7.61 -10.21 -0.37
N LYS A 101 7.85 -10.02 -1.67
CA LYS A 101 6.81 -9.80 -2.67
C LYS A 101 6.76 -10.94 -3.67
N SER A 102 5.55 -11.40 -3.99
CA SER A 102 5.40 -12.42 -5.02
C SER A 102 5.68 -11.85 -6.41
N THR A 103 6.14 -12.70 -7.34
CA THR A 103 6.33 -12.32 -8.74
C THR A 103 5.03 -11.76 -9.35
N ALA A 104 3.89 -12.38 -9.04
CA ALA A 104 2.57 -11.93 -9.46
C ALA A 104 2.26 -10.48 -9.02
N HIS A 105 2.59 -10.15 -7.77
CA HIS A 105 2.43 -8.80 -7.22
C HIS A 105 3.30 -7.79 -7.99
N GLU A 106 4.58 -8.08 -8.16
CA GLU A 106 5.52 -7.19 -8.85
C GLU A 106 5.15 -7.00 -10.33
N MET A 107 4.70 -8.07 -11.01
CA MET A 107 4.24 -8.00 -12.40
C MET A 107 3.00 -7.13 -12.56
N ALA A 108 2.02 -7.23 -11.65
CA ALA A 108 0.82 -6.42 -11.71
C ALA A 108 1.14 -4.93 -11.49
N THR A 109 1.92 -4.63 -10.45
CA THR A 109 2.37 -3.26 -10.12
C THR A 109 3.18 -2.66 -11.26
N GLY A 110 4.20 -3.39 -11.74
CA GLY A 110 5.08 -2.94 -12.82
C GLY A 110 4.35 -2.79 -14.16
N ARG A 111 3.35 -3.63 -14.45
CA ARG A 111 2.52 -3.46 -15.65
C ARG A 111 1.67 -2.20 -15.55
N LEU A 112 1.02 -1.94 -14.40
CA LEU A 112 0.23 -0.73 -14.23
C LEU A 112 1.12 0.52 -14.35
N HIS A 113 2.32 0.49 -13.76
CA HIS A 113 3.33 1.53 -13.91
C HIS A 113 3.58 1.87 -15.38
N LEU A 114 3.89 0.86 -16.20
CA LEU A 114 4.19 1.03 -17.62
C LEU A 114 3.01 1.66 -18.36
N GLU A 115 1.78 1.20 -18.13
CA GLU A 115 0.61 1.74 -18.80
C GLU A 115 0.36 3.21 -18.43
N ILE A 116 0.61 3.61 -17.17
CA ILE A 116 0.55 5.00 -16.73
C ILE A 116 1.59 5.84 -17.48
N ILE A 117 2.87 5.44 -17.45
CA ILE A 117 3.95 6.19 -18.11
C ILE A 117 3.70 6.35 -19.62
N LEU A 118 3.22 5.30 -20.30
CA LEU A 118 2.88 5.37 -21.71
C LEU A 118 1.75 6.35 -22.02
N GLN A 119 0.77 6.50 -21.12
CA GLN A 119 -0.28 7.50 -21.28
C GLN A 119 0.24 8.91 -21.01
N LEU A 120 1.06 9.09 -19.98
CA LEU A 120 1.69 10.38 -19.68
C LEU A 120 2.54 10.89 -20.87
N GLY A 121 3.33 10.00 -21.49
CA GLY A 121 4.12 10.34 -22.67
C GLY A 121 3.29 10.72 -23.90
N LYS A 122 2.09 10.13 -24.07
CA LYS A 122 1.16 10.54 -25.14
C LYS A 122 0.57 11.93 -24.89
N MET A 123 0.38 12.27 -23.62
CA MET A 123 -0.11 13.58 -23.19
C MET A 123 0.99 14.66 -23.24
N GLY A 124 2.27 14.25 -23.17
CA GLY A 124 3.44 15.15 -23.14
C GLY A 124 3.70 15.76 -21.76
N VAL A 125 3.30 15.04 -20.71
CA VAL A 125 3.38 15.48 -19.29
C VAL A 125 4.13 14.47 -18.42
N GLU A 126 4.89 13.56 -19.03
CA GLU A 126 5.64 12.49 -18.36
C GLU A 126 6.67 12.98 -17.34
N TYR A 127 7.08 14.24 -17.43
CA TYR A 127 8.02 14.87 -16.50
C TYR A 127 7.34 15.72 -15.41
N GLU A 128 6.02 15.89 -15.47
CA GLU A 128 5.27 16.61 -14.42
C GLU A 128 4.92 15.68 -13.23
N LEU A 129 5.03 14.36 -13.40
CA LEU A 129 4.87 13.37 -12.34
C LEU A 129 6.16 12.57 -12.14
N VAL A 130 6.67 12.57 -10.92
CA VAL A 130 7.88 11.84 -10.52
C VAL A 130 7.48 10.57 -9.78
N ALA A 131 7.96 9.43 -10.26
CA ALA A 131 7.78 8.16 -9.57
C ALA A 131 8.60 8.13 -8.26
N MET A 132 7.94 7.77 -7.16
CA MET A 132 8.49 7.74 -5.80
C MET A 132 8.70 6.30 -5.30
N ASN A 133 9.21 5.43 -6.16
CA ASN A 133 9.32 4.01 -5.85
C ASN A 133 10.16 3.80 -4.60
N GLU A 134 9.69 2.91 -3.73
CA GLU A 134 10.46 2.40 -2.58
C GLU A 134 10.84 3.42 -1.51
N SER A 135 10.44 4.68 -1.67
CA SER A 135 10.65 5.72 -0.67
C SER A 135 9.62 5.59 0.44
N GLU A 136 10.09 5.40 1.67
CA GLU A 136 9.23 5.47 2.84
C GLU A 136 8.66 6.89 3.01
N ILE A 137 7.36 7.00 3.19
CA ILE A 137 6.66 8.25 3.44
C ILE A 137 6.22 8.29 4.89
N GLN A 138 6.45 9.42 5.55
CA GLN A 138 6.00 9.67 6.92
C GLN A 138 5.28 11.01 7.02
N ASN A 139 4.24 11.05 7.85
CA ASN A 139 3.56 12.30 8.15
C ASN A 139 4.40 13.20 9.08
N LEU A 140 4.01 14.48 9.20
CA LEU A 140 4.79 15.51 9.89
C LEU A 140 5.04 15.22 11.37
N ASN A 141 4.06 14.66 12.06
CA ASN A 141 4.12 14.32 13.49
C ASN A 141 4.69 12.90 13.73
N LYS A 142 5.06 12.16 12.67
CA LYS A 142 5.61 10.80 12.71
C LYS A 142 4.69 9.76 13.36
N THR A 143 3.37 10.01 13.36
CA THR A 143 2.38 9.03 13.83
C THR A 143 2.02 8.01 12.76
N TRP A 144 2.26 8.31 11.50
CA TRP A 144 1.95 7.45 10.37
C TRP A 144 3.16 7.35 9.42
N ARG A 145 3.48 6.13 9.01
CA ARG A 145 4.61 5.81 8.14
C ARG A 145 4.26 4.61 7.27
N LYS A 146 4.48 4.71 5.96
CA LYS A 146 4.30 3.58 5.03
C LYS A 146 5.18 3.72 3.80
N GLN A 147 5.57 2.60 3.22
CA GLN A 147 6.19 2.54 1.89
C GLN A 147 5.16 2.06 0.86
N PRO A 148 4.92 2.81 -0.24
CA PRO A 148 3.98 2.41 -1.28
C PRO A 148 4.55 1.32 -2.19
N ASP A 149 3.67 0.54 -2.83
CA ASP A 149 4.08 -0.31 -3.96
C ASP A 149 4.62 0.48 -5.12
N LEU A 150 3.89 1.53 -5.47
CA LEU A 150 4.28 2.52 -6.46
C LEU A 150 3.55 3.81 -6.14
N ALA A 151 4.21 4.94 -6.31
CA ALA A 151 3.58 6.22 -6.12
C ALA A 151 4.14 7.28 -7.07
N PHE A 152 3.35 8.31 -7.31
CA PHE A 152 3.74 9.47 -8.10
C PHE A 152 3.50 10.74 -7.29
N ALA A 153 4.48 11.64 -7.28
CA ALA A 153 4.33 13.00 -6.80
C ALA A 153 4.39 13.99 -7.97
N LEU A 154 3.88 15.19 -7.74
CA LEU A 154 4.09 16.29 -8.67
C LEU A 154 5.56 16.71 -8.65
N ASP A 155 6.09 17.05 -9.81
CA ASP A 155 7.43 17.62 -9.91
C ASP A 155 7.55 18.88 -9.02
N GLY A 156 8.67 18.99 -8.32
CA GLY A 156 8.89 20.03 -7.29
C GLY A 156 8.14 19.81 -5.96
N HIS A 157 7.26 18.82 -5.84
CA HIS A 157 6.45 18.53 -4.64
C HIS A 157 6.56 17.05 -4.20
N THR A 158 7.79 16.53 -4.14
CA THR A 158 8.08 15.11 -3.90
C THR A 158 8.06 14.66 -2.42
N ARG A 159 7.45 15.45 -1.53
CA ARG A 159 7.34 15.07 -0.12
C ARG A 159 6.24 14.02 0.10
N TRP A 160 5.15 14.14 -0.64
CA TRP A 160 3.97 13.31 -0.48
C TRP A 160 3.39 12.95 -1.85
N PRO A 161 2.95 11.70 -2.08
CA PRO A 161 2.44 11.29 -3.37
C PRO A 161 1.01 11.80 -3.64
N VAL A 162 0.75 12.21 -4.88
CA VAL A 162 -0.60 12.57 -5.36
C VAL A 162 -1.39 11.36 -5.84
N LEU A 163 -0.70 10.34 -6.36
CA LEU A 163 -1.24 9.07 -6.82
C LEU A 163 -0.46 7.92 -6.18
N VAL A 164 -1.15 6.99 -5.55
CA VAL A 164 -0.55 5.79 -4.94
C VAL A 164 -1.17 4.54 -5.54
N ILE A 165 -0.38 3.49 -5.69
CA ILE A 165 -0.79 2.15 -6.10
C ILE A 165 -0.38 1.20 -4.98
N GLU A 166 -1.32 0.36 -4.57
CA GLU A 166 -1.15 -0.71 -3.57
C GLU A 166 -1.65 -2.02 -4.19
N THR A 167 -0.82 -3.04 -4.17
CA THR A 167 -1.12 -4.35 -4.74
C THR A 167 -1.16 -5.36 -3.61
N GLY A 168 -2.23 -6.15 -3.55
CA GLY A 168 -2.40 -7.21 -2.56
C GLY A 168 -2.70 -8.54 -3.24
N MET A 169 -2.17 -9.61 -2.67
CA MET A 169 -2.43 -10.99 -3.13
C MET A 169 -2.76 -11.93 -1.98
N LEU A 170 -1.99 -11.85 -0.88
CA LEU A 170 -2.17 -12.70 0.29
C LEU A 170 -3.02 -12.03 1.38
N GLU A 171 -3.00 -10.70 1.42
CA GLU A 171 -3.89 -9.90 2.26
C GLU A 171 -5.30 -9.83 1.69
N SER A 172 -6.27 -9.56 2.56
CA SER A 172 -7.66 -9.39 2.15
C SER A 172 -7.89 -8.03 1.49
N GLN A 173 -8.99 -7.93 0.74
CA GLN A 173 -9.46 -6.64 0.22
C GLN A 173 -9.67 -5.58 1.32
N GLN A 174 -10.03 -5.99 2.54
CA GLN A 174 -10.19 -5.08 3.66
C GLN A 174 -8.86 -4.45 4.10
N LYS A 175 -7.75 -5.18 3.97
CA LYS A 175 -6.42 -4.64 4.26
C LYS A 175 -6.01 -3.59 3.22
N LEU A 176 -6.27 -3.84 1.93
CA LEU A 176 -6.06 -2.86 0.87
C LEU A 176 -6.94 -1.61 1.06
N ALA A 177 -8.16 -1.76 1.56
CA ALA A 177 -9.01 -0.62 1.91
C ALA A 177 -8.39 0.23 3.03
N ILE A 178 -7.85 -0.40 4.08
CA ILE A 178 -7.15 0.28 5.17
C ILE A 178 -5.90 1.00 4.66
N ASP A 179 -5.14 0.39 3.76
CA ASP A 179 -3.97 1.04 3.16
C ASP A 179 -4.37 2.25 2.32
N ALA A 180 -5.41 2.11 1.48
CA ALA A 180 -5.92 3.22 0.67
C ALA A 180 -6.42 4.39 1.53
N GLN A 181 -7.12 4.08 2.63
CA GLN A 181 -7.55 5.08 3.61
C GLN A 181 -6.37 5.72 4.31
N GLY A 182 -5.36 4.94 4.73
CA GLY A 182 -4.15 5.47 5.33
C GLY A 182 -3.47 6.52 4.44
N TRP A 183 -3.34 6.23 3.14
CA TRP A 183 -2.79 7.20 2.19
C TRP A 183 -3.65 8.45 2.03
N LEU A 184 -4.98 8.30 1.93
CA LEU A 184 -5.88 9.44 1.71
C LEU A 184 -6.04 10.30 2.98
N GLU A 185 -6.15 9.66 4.14
CA GLU A 185 -6.65 10.26 5.37
C GLU A 185 -5.55 10.62 6.38
N ALA A 186 -4.31 10.14 6.17
CA ALA A 186 -3.19 10.50 7.03
C ALA A 186 -3.05 12.03 7.16
N GLN A 187 -2.73 12.50 8.37
CA GLN A 187 -2.59 13.92 8.64
C GLN A 187 -1.55 14.56 7.72
N GLY A 188 -1.98 15.57 6.95
CA GLY A 188 -1.13 16.26 5.99
C GLY A 188 -0.97 15.54 4.66
N SER A 189 -1.80 14.52 4.38
CA SER A 189 -1.81 13.85 3.09
C SER A 189 -2.18 14.79 1.95
N GLU A 190 -1.40 14.69 0.88
CA GLU A 190 -1.67 15.34 -0.41
C GLU A 190 -2.24 14.36 -1.43
N THR A 191 -2.41 13.08 -1.07
CA THR A 191 -2.90 12.04 -1.97
C THR A 191 -4.32 12.33 -2.43
N LYS A 192 -4.52 12.27 -3.74
CA LYS A 192 -5.83 12.54 -4.37
C LYS A 192 -6.49 11.27 -4.90
N VAL A 193 -5.67 10.28 -5.27
CA VAL A 193 -6.12 9.02 -5.85
C VAL A 193 -5.26 7.89 -5.31
N VAL A 194 -5.91 6.80 -4.88
CA VAL A 194 -5.22 5.51 -4.62
C VAL A 194 -5.82 4.44 -5.52
N ILE A 195 -4.97 3.64 -6.17
CA ILE A 195 -5.39 2.47 -6.93
C ILE A 195 -5.00 1.23 -6.13
N THR A 196 -5.98 0.41 -5.77
CA THR A 196 -5.72 -0.91 -5.18
C THR A 196 -5.87 -1.99 -6.24
N ILE A 197 -4.89 -2.90 -6.34
CA ILE A 197 -4.91 -4.09 -7.19
C ILE A 197 -5.02 -5.32 -6.29
N ASN A 198 -6.20 -5.92 -6.22
CA ASN A 198 -6.43 -7.16 -5.47
C ASN A 198 -6.34 -8.36 -6.41
N ILE A 199 -5.26 -9.12 -6.31
CA ILE A 199 -5.02 -10.37 -7.05
C ILE A 199 -5.62 -11.51 -6.24
N ASP A 200 -6.66 -12.16 -6.78
CA ASP A 200 -7.29 -13.29 -6.11
C ASP A 200 -6.35 -14.49 -6.13
N LYS A 201 -6.04 -15.03 -4.95
CA LYS A 201 -5.09 -16.16 -4.82
C LYS A 201 -5.67 -17.51 -5.21
N HIS A 202 -7.00 -17.63 -5.35
CA HIS A 202 -7.71 -18.90 -5.52
C HIS A 202 -8.41 -19.03 -6.88
N SER A 203 -8.47 -17.94 -7.63
CA SER A 203 -9.09 -17.89 -8.95
C SER A 203 -8.36 -16.88 -9.84
N PRO A 204 -8.38 -17.07 -11.17
CA PRO A 204 -7.81 -16.11 -12.10
C PRO A 204 -8.70 -14.87 -12.19
N ARG A 205 -8.63 -14.02 -11.16
CA ARG A 205 -9.38 -12.78 -11.00
C ARG A 205 -8.48 -11.70 -10.42
N ILE A 206 -8.55 -10.50 -10.98
CA ILE A 206 -7.89 -9.29 -10.45
C ILE A 206 -8.93 -8.18 -10.36
N THR A 207 -9.01 -7.53 -9.21
CA THR A 207 -9.92 -6.41 -8.95
C THR A 207 -9.10 -5.13 -8.79
N PHE A 208 -9.39 -4.15 -9.63
CA PHE A 208 -8.83 -2.81 -9.58
C PHE A 208 -9.87 -1.89 -8.95
N GLN A 209 -9.50 -1.15 -7.91
CA GLN A 209 -10.36 -0.15 -7.32
C GLN A 209 -9.65 1.18 -7.27
N ARG A 210 -10.36 2.24 -7.66
CA ARG A 210 -9.91 3.61 -7.49
C ARG A 210 -10.60 4.20 -6.26
N TRP A 211 -9.78 4.66 -5.34
CA TRP A 211 -10.18 5.29 -4.10
C TRP A 211 -9.92 6.78 -4.16
N GLU A 212 -10.90 7.54 -3.70
CA GLU A 212 -10.82 8.99 -3.57
C GLU A 212 -11.57 9.42 -2.30
N HIS A 213 -11.28 10.62 -1.81
CA HIS A 213 -12.11 11.26 -0.80
C HIS A 213 -13.56 11.37 -1.29
N ALA A 214 -14.52 10.89 -0.50
CA ALA A 214 -15.93 11.03 -0.80
C ALA A 214 -16.31 12.49 -1.04
N TYR A 215 -17.09 12.77 -2.08
CA TYR A 215 -17.51 14.12 -2.43
C TYR A 215 -18.53 14.62 -1.40
N ILE A 216 -18.15 15.55 -0.52
CA ILE A 216 -19.07 16.14 0.46
C ILE A 216 -19.71 17.40 -0.14
N GLN A 217 -21.01 17.35 -0.44
CA GLN A 217 -21.77 18.51 -0.94
C GLN A 217 -21.95 19.61 0.12
N HIS A 218 -21.86 19.28 1.42
CA HIS A 218 -21.98 20.24 2.53
C HIS A 218 -20.98 19.91 3.65
N ALA A 219 -19.76 20.44 3.55
CA ALA A 219 -18.75 20.27 4.59
C ALA A 219 -19.07 21.19 5.80
N THR A 220 -19.56 20.60 6.90
CA THR A 220 -19.42 21.24 8.22
C THR A 220 -17.96 21.10 8.68
N ARG A 221 -17.39 22.11 9.33
CA ARG A 221 -15.97 22.21 9.77
C ARG A 221 -15.38 20.99 10.52
N SER A 222 -16.17 20.00 10.91
CA SER A 222 -15.75 18.82 11.69
C SER A 222 -15.68 17.50 10.91
N HIS A 223 -16.04 17.44 9.62
CA HIS A 223 -16.03 16.18 8.86
C HIS A 223 -14.80 16.09 7.95
N HIS A 224 -13.88 15.21 8.31
CA HIS A 224 -12.81 14.78 7.42
C HIS A 224 -13.44 13.83 6.39
N PRO A 225 -13.34 14.10 5.09
CA PRO A 225 -13.86 13.18 4.08
C PRO A 225 -13.16 11.84 4.23
N HIS A 226 -13.93 10.76 4.14
CA HIS A 226 -13.43 9.40 4.22
C HIS A 226 -13.11 8.89 2.81
N GLY A 227 -12.03 8.14 2.67
CA GLY A 227 -11.63 7.47 1.46
C GLY A 227 -12.65 6.40 1.09
N SER A 228 -13.10 6.41 -0.16
CA SER A 228 -14.10 5.47 -0.65
C SER A 228 -13.83 5.06 -2.09
N VAL A 229 -14.28 3.86 -2.46
CA VAL A 229 -14.20 3.37 -3.82
C VAL A 229 -15.16 4.17 -4.71
N VAL A 230 -14.60 4.84 -5.73
CA VAL A 230 -15.38 5.60 -6.73
C VAL A 230 -15.44 4.89 -8.08
N GLN A 231 -14.60 3.87 -8.30
CA GLN A 231 -14.62 3.03 -9.50
C GLN A 231 -14.05 1.65 -9.16
N THR A 232 -14.69 0.61 -9.71
CA THR A 232 -14.19 -0.76 -9.69
C THR A 232 -14.12 -1.29 -11.11
N ALA A 233 -13.02 -1.93 -11.47
CA ALA A 233 -12.87 -2.74 -12.68
C ALA A 233 -12.37 -4.12 -12.28
N GLU A 234 -12.91 -5.16 -12.87
CA GLU A 234 -12.50 -6.54 -12.61
C GLU A 234 -12.06 -7.19 -13.91
N VAL A 235 -11.00 -7.98 -13.83
CA VAL A 235 -10.52 -8.85 -14.90
C VAL A 235 -10.62 -10.28 -14.40
N PHE A 236 -11.17 -11.18 -15.19
CA PHE A 236 -11.27 -12.58 -14.81
C PHE A 236 -11.20 -13.50 -16.01
N HIS A 237 -10.63 -14.69 -15.80
CA HIS A 237 -10.62 -15.77 -16.76
C HIS A 237 -11.68 -16.82 -16.41
N LYS A 238 -12.53 -17.18 -17.38
CA LYS A 238 -13.52 -18.24 -17.21
C LYS A 238 -13.59 -19.11 -18.46
N GLY A 239 -13.27 -20.40 -18.30
CA GLY A 239 -13.22 -21.34 -19.42
C GLY A 239 -12.07 -21.03 -20.36
N VAL A 240 -12.36 -20.50 -21.53
CA VAL A 240 -11.37 -20.11 -22.56
C VAL A 240 -11.36 -18.61 -22.83
N THR A 241 -12.05 -17.81 -22.02
CA THR A 241 -12.25 -16.39 -22.27
C THR A 241 -11.82 -15.55 -21.08
N THR A 242 -10.94 -14.59 -21.35
CA THR A 242 -10.58 -13.51 -20.43
C THR A 242 -11.46 -12.29 -20.70
N ARG A 243 -12.02 -11.69 -19.64
CA ARG A 243 -12.92 -10.52 -19.76
C ARG A 243 -12.57 -9.46 -18.73
N ALA A 244 -12.80 -8.20 -19.09
CA ALA A 244 -12.77 -7.07 -18.17
C ALA A 244 -14.16 -6.42 -18.07
N THR A 245 -14.60 -6.07 -16.86
CA THR A 245 -15.91 -5.40 -16.63
C THR A 245 -15.88 -3.93 -17.06
N GLY A 246 -14.73 -3.27 -16.88
CA GLY A 246 -14.55 -1.84 -17.10
C GLY A 246 -13.12 -1.47 -17.44
N GLU A 247 -12.88 -0.17 -17.54
CA GLU A 247 -11.55 0.44 -17.65
C GLU A 247 -11.18 1.04 -16.30
N LEU A 248 -9.90 1.29 -16.08
CA LEU A 248 -9.42 2.08 -14.94
C LEU A 248 -9.14 3.51 -15.42
N ILE A 249 -9.73 4.50 -14.76
CA ILE A 249 -9.65 5.91 -15.15
C ILE A 249 -9.10 6.73 -13.98
N ILE A 250 -7.89 7.26 -14.13
CA ILE A 250 -7.28 8.16 -13.15
C ILE A 250 -7.47 9.61 -13.64
N PRO A 251 -8.21 10.47 -12.90
CA PRO A 251 -8.57 11.80 -13.40
C PRO A 251 -7.35 12.72 -13.46
N PHE A 252 -7.17 13.35 -14.62
CA PHE A 252 -6.05 14.25 -14.85
C PHE A 252 -6.04 15.40 -13.83
N GLU A 253 -7.13 16.15 -13.75
CA GLU A 253 -7.18 17.38 -12.95
C GLU A 253 -7.00 17.10 -11.44
N LYS A 254 -7.32 15.88 -10.98
CA LYS A 254 -7.07 15.47 -9.60
C LYS A 254 -5.59 15.23 -9.33
N VAL A 255 -4.93 14.49 -10.21
CA VAL A 255 -3.52 14.12 -10.03
C VAL A 255 -2.60 15.33 -10.29
N PHE A 256 -2.92 16.14 -11.29
CA PHE A 256 -2.12 17.30 -11.68
C PHE A 256 -2.47 18.59 -10.91
N GLY A 257 -3.62 18.65 -10.25
CA GLY A 257 -4.06 19.84 -9.52
C GLY A 257 -4.34 21.06 -10.41
N ARG A 258 -4.44 20.87 -11.73
CA ARG A 258 -4.70 21.92 -12.72
C ARG A 258 -5.67 21.44 -13.79
N VAL A 259 -6.32 22.38 -14.46
CA VAL A 259 -7.15 22.08 -15.63
C VAL A 259 -6.30 21.55 -16.78
N ARG A 260 -6.91 20.72 -17.62
CA ARG A 260 -6.29 20.22 -18.85
C ARG A 260 -6.03 21.34 -19.87
N HIS A 261 -4.92 21.23 -20.59
CA HIS A 261 -4.48 22.12 -21.65
C HIS A 261 -4.51 21.43 -23.01
N GLY A 262 -5.14 22.10 -23.97
CA GLY A 262 -5.25 21.59 -25.34
C GLY A 262 -6.08 20.31 -25.43
N ARG A 263 -5.85 19.53 -26.49
CA ARG A 263 -6.62 18.29 -26.78
C ARG A 263 -5.87 17.01 -26.42
N LYS A 264 -4.60 17.10 -26.02
CA LYS A 264 -3.75 15.95 -25.70
C LYS A 264 -3.88 15.53 -24.25
N GLU A 265 -3.97 16.50 -23.34
CA GLU A 265 -4.17 16.23 -21.91
C GLU A 265 -5.59 15.72 -21.64
N GLY A 266 -5.67 14.63 -20.88
CA GLY A 266 -6.92 13.98 -20.52
C GLY A 266 -6.66 12.95 -19.44
N ASP A 267 -7.72 12.27 -19.00
CA ASP A 267 -7.60 11.26 -17.96
C ASP A 267 -6.66 10.12 -18.39
N ILE A 268 -5.94 9.55 -17.44
CA ILE A 268 -5.09 8.39 -17.68
C ILE A 268 -6.01 7.17 -17.71
N ILE A 269 -6.21 6.62 -18.91
CA ILE A 269 -7.10 5.49 -19.16
C ILE A 269 -6.27 4.22 -19.38
N VAL A 270 -6.49 3.23 -18.51
CA VAL A 270 -6.05 1.85 -18.71
C VAL A 270 -7.26 1.06 -19.22
N THR A 271 -7.22 0.77 -20.53
CA THR A 271 -8.31 0.16 -21.28
C THR A 271 -8.59 -1.28 -20.85
N LYS A 272 -9.77 -1.79 -21.20
CA LYS A 272 -10.15 -3.20 -20.98
C LYS A 272 -9.09 -4.18 -21.48
N ASN A 273 -8.54 -3.94 -22.68
CA ASN A 273 -7.54 -4.82 -23.27
C ASN A 273 -6.20 -4.77 -22.53
N GLN A 274 -5.80 -3.61 -22.01
CA GLN A 274 -4.60 -3.50 -21.17
C GLN A 274 -4.78 -4.25 -19.84
N LEU A 275 -5.96 -4.13 -19.21
CA LEU A 275 -6.28 -4.86 -17.99
C LEU A 275 -6.35 -6.38 -18.24
N ILE A 276 -6.93 -6.83 -19.35
CA ILE A 276 -6.92 -8.25 -19.77
C ILE A 276 -5.50 -8.79 -19.90
N ARG A 277 -4.63 -8.06 -20.62
CA ARG A 277 -3.22 -8.44 -20.77
C ARG A 277 -2.46 -8.49 -19.45
N MET A 278 -2.85 -7.66 -18.48
CA MET A 278 -2.29 -7.72 -17.15
C MET A 278 -2.70 -9.01 -16.43
N GLY A 279 -3.97 -9.41 -16.50
CA GLY A 279 -4.42 -10.71 -15.97
C GLY A 279 -3.65 -11.89 -16.58
N GLU A 280 -3.56 -11.92 -17.91
CA GLU A 280 -2.85 -12.98 -18.66
C GLU A 280 -1.35 -13.02 -18.39
N LEU A 281 -0.77 -11.92 -17.90
CA LEU A 281 0.62 -11.85 -17.44
C LEU A 281 0.79 -12.41 -16.03
N VAL A 282 -0.18 -12.18 -15.15
CA VAL A 282 -0.09 -12.48 -13.70
C VAL A 282 -0.50 -13.92 -13.39
N TRP A 283 -1.54 -14.44 -14.04
CA TRP A 283 -2.10 -15.75 -13.72
C TRP A 283 -1.19 -16.96 -13.98
N PRO A 284 -0.25 -16.95 -14.95
CA PRO A 284 0.76 -18.00 -15.08
C PRO A 284 1.62 -18.17 -13.82
N GLU A 285 1.98 -17.06 -13.15
CA GLU A 285 2.72 -17.11 -11.87
C GLU A 285 1.90 -17.73 -10.73
N GLN A 286 0.58 -17.75 -10.86
CA GLN A 286 -0.35 -18.40 -9.92
C GLN A 286 -0.72 -19.82 -10.36
N SER A 287 -0.13 -20.34 -11.44
CA SER A 287 -0.45 -21.65 -12.02
C SER A 287 -1.91 -21.83 -12.43
N PHE A 288 -2.62 -20.74 -12.79
CA PHE A 288 -3.99 -20.82 -13.30
C PHE A 288 -4.09 -20.98 -14.82
N MET A 289 -3.02 -20.65 -15.55
CA MET A 289 -2.95 -20.65 -17.01
C MET A 289 -1.59 -21.14 -17.50
#